data_AF-A0A933UJ26-F1
#
_entry.id   AF-A0A933UJ26-F1
#
_cell.length_a   1.000
_cell.length_b   1.000
_cell.length_c   1.000
_cell.angle_alpha   90.00
_cell.angle_beta   90.00
_cell.angle_gamma   90.00
#
_symmetry.space_group_name_H-M   'P 1'
#
loop_
_entity.id
_entity.type
_entity.pdbx_description
1 polymer ?
#
loop_
_entity_poly.entity_id
_entity_poly.type
_entity_poly.pdbx_seq_one_letter_code
_entity_poly.pdbx_strand_id
1 'polypeptide(L)'
;MHELQERARTLVQDPALSYDQKLRRLAALATEALPYPELSPACQEALEKRVICDMYEGHAPFTARYILPDYEKAIRRGLTYLEMPAPTNLDDALAFLLVMYANVPSVTTYPVYLGDLDKVLEPFVTDEITDDDLDTRLRRFWISIDRMFPDAFVHLDLGPHDSRITRSVFRVERSLRQSVPNITLKVDPVVTPDDLVEDGVRTVFETGKPHFVNHPMMVGDHGEHYAAVSCYNSLKIGGGAHTLVRLNLKEAALRHDGTADEFLTSTLPRFVELTAELAEARVRSLVEGQHFYDTHWLAQEGLIDIHRFSAMFGIFGLAECVNLLMQHDGHDGRYGHDDITNAFAVRLVEHVADLVSVRPLPYCDGGGGFAYLHSQSGIDLDHDVTAGTRIPVGDEPDLLAHLTTCAPHHQLFASGVSDIFHVDETAVRNPQAMVDIIRGAFRQGMRDFTFNLDSNEFVRITGYLVRKSDLASIAATGSARHSSDHLAAGAEHNFHLTQRAVKRIGCHERDPR
;
A
#
# COMPACT_ATOMS: atom_id res chain seq x y z
N MET A 1 33.51 -11.22 -0.84
CA MET A 1 33.54 -11.99 -2.11
C MET A 1 33.14 -13.46 -1.93
N HIS A 2 33.68 -14.19 -0.93
CA HIS A 2 33.27 -15.59 -0.66
C HIS A 2 31.79 -15.71 -0.28
N GLU A 3 31.32 -14.90 0.67
CA GLU A 3 29.92 -14.89 1.12
C GLU A 3 28.93 -14.59 -0.01
N LEU A 4 29.24 -13.61 -0.87
CA LEU A 4 28.42 -13.29 -2.05
C LEU A 4 28.30 -14.49 -3.00
N GLN A 5 29.39 -15.20 -3.26
CA GLN A 5 29.41 -16.38 -4.13
C GLN A 5 28.61 -17.55 -3.52
N GLU A 6 28.68 -17.75 -2.21
CA GLU A 6 27.89 -18.77 -1.50
C GLU A 6 26.39 -18.45 -1.55
N ARG A 7 26.00 -17.21 -1.22
CA ARG A 7 24.59 -16.77 -1.30
C ARG A 7 24.04 -16.90 -2.72
N ALA A 8 24.81 -16.48 -3.73
CA ALA A 8 24.42 -16.62 -5.13
C ALA A 8 24.27 -18.10 -5.55
N ARG A 9 25.17 -18.98 -5.09
CA ARG A 9 25.10 -20.42 -5.35
C ARG A 9 23.82 -21.03 -4.77
N THR A 10 23.47 -20.67 -3.53
CA THR A 10 22.22 -21.11 -2.89
C THR A 10 21.01 -20.71 -3.72
N LEU A 11 20.93 -19.44 -4.17
CA LEU A 11 19.81 -18.97 -5.00
C LEU A 11 19.69 -19.73 -6.34
N VAL A 12 20.81 -19.96 -7.03
CA VAL A 12 20.79 -20.67 -8.33
C VAL A 12 20.40 -22.14 -8.17
N GLN A 13 20.81 -22.76 -7.06
CA GLN A 13 20.56 -24.18 -6.78
C GLN A 13 19.22 -24.45 -6.09
N ASP A 14 18.52 -23.42 -5.61
CA ASP A 14 17.25 -23.55 -4.92
C ASP A 14 16.16 -24.13 -5.86
N PRO A 15 15.60 -25.31 -5.57
CA PRO A 15 14.55 -25.91 -6.39
C PRO A 15 13.17 -25.27 -6.16
N ALA A 16 12.98 -24.49 -5.10
CA ALA A 16 11.71 -23.82 -4.79
C ALA A 16 11.52 -22.52 -5.59
N LEU A 17 12.57 -21.98 -6.20
CA LEU A 17 12.52 -20.75 -6.99
C LEU A 17 12.37 -21.02 -8.49
N SER A 18 11.43 -20.32 -9.12
CA SER A 18 11.31 -20.23 -10.57
C SER A 18 12.46 -19.42 -11.20
N TYR A 19 12.59 -19.50 -12.53
CA TYR A 19 13.61 -18.76 -13.28
C TYR A 19 13.61 -17.26 -12.96
N ASP A 20 12.46 -16.60 -13.03
CA ASP A 20 12.37 -15.15 -12.79
C ASP A 20 12.58 -14.79 -11.31
N GLN A 21 12.15 -15.64 -10.38
CA GLN A 21 12.43 -15.43 -8.96
C GLN A 21 13.93 -15.51 -8.66
N LYS A 22 14.66 -16.44 -9.29
CA LYS A 22 16.13 -16.50 -9.19
C LYS A 22 16.78 -15.26 -9.76
N LEU A 23 16.36 -14.82 -10.95
CA LEU A 23 16.88 -13.62 -11.60
C LEU A 23 16.75 -12.39 -10.69
N ARG A 24 15.54 -12.14 -10.16
CA ARG A 24 15.27 -11.01 -9.26
C ARG A 24 16.07 -11.07 -7.96
N ARG A 25 16.13 -12.23 -7.30
CA ARG A 25 16.88 -12.38 -6.04
C ARG A 25 18.38 -12.23 -6.24
N LEU A 26 18.92 -12.66 -7.39
CA LEU A 26 20.32 -12.43 -7.73
C LEU A 26 20.61 -10.94 -7.97
N ALA A 27 19.70 -10.22 -8.62
CA ALA A 27 19.82 -8.77 -8.77
C ALA A 27 19.80 -8.05 -7.41
N ALA A 28 18.86 -8.41 -6.52
CA ALA A 28 18.79 -7.88 -5.16
C ALA A 28 20.09 -8.16 -4.37
N LEU A 29 20.59 -9.40 -4.43
CA LEU A 29 21.85 -9.79 -3.79
C LEU A 29 23.04 -8.95 -4.31
N ALA A 30 23.08 -8.63 -5.60
CA ALA A 30 24.11 -7.76 -6.15
C ALA A 30 24.01 -6.32 -5.62
N THR A 31 22.78 -5.78 -5.49
CA THR A 31 22.57 -4.44 -4.91
C THR A 31 22.90 -4.38 -3.42
N GLU A 32 22.66 -5.45 -2.66
CA GLU A 32 23.07 -5.58 -1.25
C GLU A 32 24.59 -5.65 -1.07
N ALA A 33 25.31 -6.18 -2.06
CA ALA A 33 26.76 -6.30 -1.97
C ALA A 33 27.50 -4.96 -2.16
N LEU A 34 26.79 -3.93 -2.65
CA LEU A 34 27.34 -2.59 -2.81
C LEU A 34 27.43 -1.87 -1.45
N PRO A 35 28.32 -0.87 -1.32
CA PRO A 35 28.38 -0.04 -0.12
C PRO A 35 27.03 0.63 0.16
N TYR A 36 26.65 0.68 1.45
CA TYR A 36 25.50 1.46 1.89
C TYR A 36 25.80 2.96 1.77
N PRO A 37 24.80 3.82 1.51
CA PRO A 37 24.92 5.27 1.63
C PRO A 37 25.56 5.68 2.95
N GLU A 38 26.34 6.76 2.96
CA GLU A 38 26.94 7.25 4.19
C GLU A 38 25.87 7.71 5.19
N LEU A 39 25.99 7.27 6.44
CA LEU A 39 25.12 7.62 7.56
C LEU A 39 25.97 8.11 8.73
N SER A 40 25.39 8.94 9.59
CA SER A 40 25.96 9.28 10.87
C SER A 40 26.10 8.03 11.75
N PRO A 41 27.08 7.97 12.68
CA PRO A 41 27.20 6.83 13.59
C PRO A 41 25.93 6.53 14.38
N ALA A 42 25.16 7.57 14.74
CA ALA A 42 23.90 7.43 15.46
C ALA A 42 22.79 6.83 14.58
N CYS A 43 22.70 7.27 13.31
CA CYS A 43 21.74 6.72 12.36
C CYS A 43 22.08 5.26 12.03
N GLN A 44 23.36 4.95 11.82
CA GLN A 44 23.82 3.58 11.62
C GLN A 44 23.49 2.68 12.81
N GLU A 45 23.77 3.13 14.04
CA GLU A 45 23.43 2.39 15.25
C GLU A 45 21.91 2.16 15.38
N ALA A 46 21.09 3.17 15.07
CA ALA A 46 19.64 3.04 15.11
C ALA A 46 19.11 2.04 14.07
N LEU A 47 19.71 2.00 12.88
CA LEU A 47 19.38 1.06 11.80
C LEU A 47 19.79 -0.38 12.19
N GLU A 48 21.02 -0.57 12.68
CA GLU A 48 21.52 -1.87 13.16
C GLU A 48 20.66 -2.42 14.30
N LYS A 49 20.21 -1.56 15.22
CA LYS A 49 19.31 -1.89 16.33
C LYS A 49 17.83 -1.99 15.93
N ARG A 50 17.51 -1.81 14.64
CA ARG A 50 16.14 -1.87 14.09
C ARG A 50 15.14 -0.91 14.74
N VAL A 51 15.61 0.21 15.29
CA VAL A 51 14.73 1.30 15.73
C VAL A 51 14.20 2.04 14.51
N ILE A 52 15.05 2.19 13.49
CA ILE A 52 14.68 2.65 12.15
C ILE A 52 14.94 1.53 11.14
N CYS A 53 14.26 1.57 10.00
CA CYS A 53 14.31 0.52 8.99
C CYS A 53 14.19 1.11 7.59
N ASP A 54 15.01 0.61 6.66
CA ASP A 54 15.05 0.97 5.24
C ASP A 54 14.24 0.01 4.36
N MET A 55 13.32 -0.74 4.98
CA MET A 55 12.49 -1.76 4.34
C MET A 55 13.26 -2.94 3.71
N TYR A 56 14.57 -3.09 4.01
CA TYR A 56 15.42 -4.16 3.50
C TYR A 56 15.48 -4.23 1.96
N GLU A 57 15.43 -3.09 1.28
CA GLU A 57 15.43 -3.01 -0.19
C GLU A 57 16.84 -3.05 -0.82
N GLY A 58 17.84 -3.47 -0.05
CA GLY A 58 19.24 -3.40 -0.45
C GLY A 58 19.89 -2.03 -0.25
N HIS A 59 21.20 -2.03 -0.44
CA HIS A 59 22.06 -0.89 -0.11
C HIS A 59 22.04 0.20 -1.18
N ALA A 60 21.92 -0.18 -2.46
CA ALA A 60 21.98 0.74 -3.59
C ALA A 60 20.85 0.43 -4.59
N PRO A 61 19.59 0.77 -4.27
CA PRO A 61 18.48 0.62 -5.21
C PRO A 61 18.72 1.49 -6.46
N PHE A 62 18.39 0.97 -7.64
CA PHE A 62 18.63 1.63 -8.94
C PHE A 62 17.35 2.12 -9.62
N THR A 63 16.24 2.10 -8.89
CA THR A 63 14.94 2.62 -9.31
C THR A 63 14.24 3.23 -8.10
N ALA A 64 13.36 4.20 -8.33
CA ALA A 64 12.45 4.66 -7.29
C ALA A 64 11.57 3.50 -6.79
N ARG A 65 11.23 3.53 -5.50
CA ARG A 65 10.44 2.47 -4.86
C ARG A 65 9.06 2.32 -5.51
N TYR A 66 8.34 3.43 -5.67
CA TYR A 66 7.04 3.48 -6.35
C TYR A 66 7.11 4.47 -7.50
N ILE A 67 6.63 4.03 -8.66
CA ILE A 67 6.56 4.84 -9.88
C ILE A 67 5.13 4.75 -10.40
N LEU A 68 4.53 5.92 -10.63
CA LEU A 68 3.18 6.04 -11.14
C LEU A 68 3.22 6.75 -12.50
N PRO A 69 3.50 6.05 -13.62
CA PRO A 69 3.55 6.69 -14.92
C PRO A 69 2.21 7.34 -15.30
N ASP A 70 2.28 8.44 -16.04
CA ASP A 70 1.10 9.07 -16.64
C ASP A 70 0.63 8.26 -17.87
N TYR A 71 -0.18 7.23 -17.61
CA TYR A 71 -0.71 6.34 -18.66
C TYR A 71 -1.67 7.06 -19.62
N GLU A 72 -2.41 8.07 -19.17
CA GLU A 72 -3.25 8.90 -20.05
C GLU A 72 -2.41 9.71 -21.04
N LYS A 73 -1.26 10.24 -20.60
CA LYS A 73 -0.29 10.90 -21.49
C LYS A 73 0.37 9.90 -22.44
N ALA A 74 0.76 8.73 -21.95
CA ALA A 74 1.36 7.68 -22.77
C ALA A 74 0.42 7.25 -23.90
N ILE A 75 -0.83 6.91 -23.57
CA ILE A 75 -1.78 6.39 -24.54
C ILE A 75 -2.17 7.43 -25.60
N ARG A 76 -2.19 8.72 -25.25
CA ARG A 76 -2.48 9.80 -26.21
C ARG A 76 -1.32 10.07 -27.17
N ARG A 77 -0.07 9.80 -26.76
CA ARG A 77 1.13 10.18 -27.53
C ARG A 77 1.79 9.00 -28.25
N GLY A 78 1.55 7.78 -27.79
CA GLY A 78 2.41 6.64 -28.12
C GLY A 78 3.72 6.69 -27.33
N LEU A 79 4.58 5.70 -27.56
CA LEU A 79 5.88 5.52 -26.90
C LEU A 79 6.95 5.40 -27.98
N THR A 80 7.95 6.30 -27.97
CA THR A 80 9.03 6.26 -28.95
C THR A 80 10.02 5.14 -28.62
N TYR A 81 10.37 5.00 -27.34
CA TYR A 81 11.30 4.02 -26.81
C TYR A 81 10.85 2.57 -27.07
N LEU A 82 9.54 2.30 -26.95
CA LEU A 82 8.95 0.99 -27.24
C LEU A 82 8.46 0.85 -28.69
N GLU A 83 8.69 1.86 -29.53
CA GLU A 83 8.27 1.87 -30.95
C GLU A 83 6.76 1.66 -31.15
N MET A 84 5.95 2.16 -30.22
CA MET A 84 4.48 1.98 -30.22
C MET A 84 3.79 3.29 -30.59
N PRO A 85 3.03 3.36 -31.70
CA PRO A 85 2.17 4.51 -31.97
C PRO A 85 1.04 4.60 -30.92
N ALA A 86 0.40 5.76 -30.84
CA ALA A 86 -0.83 5.91 -30.05
C ALA A 86 -1.88 4.90 -30.55
N PRO A 87 -2.51 4.10 -29.66
CA PRO A 87 -3.53 3.15 -30.04
C PRO A 87 -4.75 3.83 -30.67
N THR A 88 -5.42 3.13 -31.57
CA THR A 88 -6.57 3.68 -32.32
C THR A 88 -7.90 3.02 -31.98
N ASN A 89 -7.85 1.89 -31.28
CA ASN A 89 -9.01 1.11 -30.86
C ASN A 89 -8.71 0.38 -29.53
N LEU A 90 -9.73 -0.28 -28.98
CA LEU A 90 -9.61 -0.96 -27.68
C LEU A 90 -8.56 -2.08 -27.68
N ASP A 91 -8.45 -2.86 -28.75
CA ASP A 91 -7.47 -3.96 -28.80
C ASP A 91 -6.03 -3.41 -28.83
N ASP A 92 -5.80 -2.34 -29.61
CA ASP A 92 -4.52 -1.62 -29.61
C ASP A 92 -4.20 -1.08 -28.20
N ALA A 93 -5.19 -0.47 -27.53
CA ALA A 93 -5.03 0.11 -26.19
C ALA A 93 -4.69 -0.95 -25.13
N LEU A 94 -5.39 -2.09 -25.14
CA LEU A 94 -5.11 -3.19 -24.21
C LEU A 94 -3.72 -3.80 -24.46
N ALA A 95 -3.32 -3.98 -25.73
CA ALA A 95 -1.98 -4.45 -26.07
C ALA A 95 -0.88 -3.44 -25.67
N PHE A 96 -1.11 -2.15 -25.94
CA PHE A 96 -0.24 -1.05 -25.56
C PHE A 96 0.04 -1.03 -24.06
N LEU A 97 -1.01 -1.12 -23.25
CA LEU A 97 -0.89 -1.12 -21.80
C LEU A 97 -0.11 -2.35 -21.29
N LEU A 98 -0.41 -3.56 -21.79
CA LEU A 98 0.35 -4.76 -21.37
C LEU A 98 1.85 -4.65 -21.69
N VAL A 99 2.20 -4.14 -22.87
CA VAL A 99 3.60 -3.93 -23.25
C VAL A 99 4.25 -2.88 -22.36
N MET A 100 3.57 -1.76 -22.10
CA MET A 100 4.10 -0.72 -21.23
C MET A 100 4.28 -1.22 -19.79
N TYR A 101 3.29 -1.92 -19.22
CA TYR A 101 3.36 -2.50 -17.87
C TYR A 101 4.58 -3.41 -17.68
N ALA A 102 4.92 -4.21 -18.69
CA ALA A 102 6.10 -5.07 -18.64
C ALA A 102 7.44 -4.32 -18.62
N ASN A 103 7.44 -3.01 -18.91
CA ASN A 103 8.63 -2.16 -18.99
C ASN A 103 8.66 -1.06 -17.91
N VAL A 104 7.73 -1.09 -16.93
CA VAL A 104 7.71 -0.14 -15.81
C VAL A 104 8.36 -0.80 -14.59
N PRO A 105 9.50 -0.28 -14.10
CA PRO A 105 10.18 -0.85 -12.94
C PRO A 105 9.50 -0.46 -11.63
N SER A 106 9.84 -1.19 -10.57
CA SER A 106 9.51 -0.86 -9.18
C SER A 106 10.45 -1.62 -8.23
N VAL A 107 10.28 -1.43 -6.92
CA VAL A 107 10.94 -2.23 -5.89
C VAL A 107 10.75 -3.75 -6.05
N THR A 108 9.62 -4.19 -6.62
CA THR A 108 9.36 -5.63 -6.85
C THR A 108 9.67 -6.07 -8.27
N THR A 109 10.18 -5.15 -9.10
CA THR A 109 10.40 -5.28 -10.56
C THR A 109 9.15 -5.47 -11.41
N TYR A 110 7.96 -5.46 -10.78
CA TYR A 110 6.66 -5.44 -11.47
C TYR A 110 5.98 -4.08 -11.28
N PRO A 111 5.11 -3.64 -12.21
CA PRO A 111 4.43 -2.36 -12.07
C PRO A 111 3.51 -2.37 -10.85
N VAL A 112 3.66 -1.37 -9.99
CA VAL A 112 2.84 -1.18 -8.77
C VAL A 112 1.61 -0.30 -9.02
N TYR A 113 1.45 0.22 -10.25
CA TYR A 113 0.34 1.04 -10.69
C TYR A 113 0.03 0.74 -12.16
N LEU A 114 -1.25 0.56 -12.49
CA LEU A 114 -1.74 0.26 -13.84
C LEU A 114 -2.69 1.34 -14.39
N GLY A 115 -2.69 2.55 -13.80
CA GLY A 115 -3.54 3.64 -14.27
C GLY A 115 -4.91 3.73 -13.60
N ASP A 116 -5.54 4.90 -13.76
CA ASP A 116 -6.99 5.11 -13.67
C ASP A 116 -7.62 4.42 -14.90
N LEU A 117 -7.78 3.10 -14.81
CA LEU A 117 -7.96 2.25 -15.98
C LEU A 117 -9.24 2.58 -16.76
N ASP A 118 -10.29 2.96 -16.04
CA ASP A 118 -11.54 3.42 -16.63
C ASP A 118 -11.34 4.67 -17.48
N LYS A 119 -10.65 5.70 -16.98
CA LYS A 119 -10.34 6.92 -17.74
C LYS A 119 -9.42 6.66 -18.93
N VAL A 120 -8.42 5.81 -18.75
CA VAL A 120 -7.45 5.47 -19.81
C VAL A 120 -8.13 4.73 -20.96
N LEU A 121 -9.09 3.85 -20.66
CA LEU A 121 -9.77 3.03 -21.67
C LEU A 121 -11.04 3.66 -22.24
N GLU A 122 -11.69 4.58 -21.52
CA GLU A 122 -12.95 5.24 -21.93
C GLU A 122 -12.95 5.72 -23.39
N PRO A 123 -11.90 6.40 -23.91
CA PRO A 123 -11.90 6.87 -25.31
C PRO A 123 -12.00 5.76 -26.36
N PHE A 124 -11.73 4.50 -25.99
CA PHE A 124 -11.69 3.36 -26.90
C PHE A 124 -12.93 2.46 -26.80
N VAL A 125 -13.82 2.72 -25.84
CA VAL A 125 -15.05 1.94 -25.63
C VAL A 125 -16.23 2.67 -26.29
N THR A 126 -16.50 2.33 -27.54
CA THR A 126 -17.60 2.93 -28.32
C THR A 126 -18.94 2.25 -28.04
N ASP A 127 -20.03 2.86 -28.50
CA ASP A 127 -21.38 2.29 -28.44
C ASP A 127 -21.54 1.01 -29.28
N GLU A 128 -20.63 0.75 -30.22
CA GLU A 128 -20.61 -0.48 -31.03
C GLU A 128 -20.08 -1.69 -30.25
N ILE A 129 -19.29 -1.46 -29.19
CA ILE A 129 -18.80 -2.52 -28.32
C ILE A 129 -19.89 -2.81 -27.30
N THR A 130 -20.48 -4.00 -27.37
CA THR A 130 -21.47 -4.44 -26.37
C THR A 130 -20.80 -4.69 -25.02
N ASP A 131 -21.58 -4.71 -23.94
CA ASP A 131 -21.03 -5.03 -22.62
C ASP A 131 -20.45 -6.46 -22.57
N ASP A 132 -21.05 -7.43 -23.28
CA ASP A 132 -20.53 -8.80 -23.38
C ASP A 132 -19.19 -8.86 -24.13
N ASP A 133 -19.03 -8.07 -25.20
CA ASP A 133 -17.78 -7.95 -25.94
C ASP A 133 -16.68 -7.28 -25.08
N LEU A 134 -17.05 -6.22 -24.34
CA LEU A 134 -16.16 -5.54 -23.42
C LEU A 134 -15.68 -6.49 -22.31
N ASP A 135 -16.62 -7.18 -21.65
CA ASP A 135 -16.32 -8.17 -20.61
C ASP A 135 -15.39 -9.28 -21.15
N THR A 136 -15.62 -9.74 -22.38
CA THR A 136 -14.78 -10.77 -23.02
C THR A 136 -13.35 -10.29 -23.26
N ARG A 137 -13.18 -9.06 -23.75
CA ARG A 137 -11.85 -8.46 -23.99
C ARG A 137 -11.13 -8.17 -22.68
N LEU A 138 -11.81 -7.55 -21.71
CA LEU A 138 -11.26 -7.27 -20.39
C LEU A 138 -10.92 -8.55 -19.65
N ARG A 139 -11.70 -9.63 -19.77
CA ARG A 139 -11.36 -10.94 -19.18
C ARG A 139 -10.00 -11.46 -19.66
N ARG A 140 -9.69 -11.33 -20.95
CA ARG A 140 -8.38 -11.74 -21.51
C ARG A 140 -7.27 -10.85 -20.97
N PHE A 141 -7.49 -9.54 -20.96
CA PHE A 141 -6.55 -8.56 -20.41
C PHE A 141 -6.25 -8.83 -18.93
N TRP A 142 -7.28 -9.11 -18.14
CA TRP A 142 -7.20 -9.41 -16.72
C TRP A 142 -6.40 -10.69 -16.44
N ILE A 143 -6.64 -11.74 -17.22
CA ILE A 143 -5.84 -12.97 -17.16
C ILE A 143 -4.37 -12.64 -17.49
N SER A 144 -4.11 -11.87 -18.55
CA SER A 144 -2.74 -11.48 -18.92
C SER A 144 -2.02 -10.75 -17.79
N ILE A 145 -2.67 -9.81 -17.11
CA ILE A 145 -2.08 -9.08 -15.97
C ILE A 145 -1.61 -10.04 -14.88
N ASP A 146 -2.47 -10.93 -14.37
CA ASP A 146 -2.06 -11.86 -13.30
C ASP A 146 -0.98 -12.85 -13.76
N ARG A 147 -1.00 -13.25 -15.03
CA ARG A 147 -0.05 -14.23 -15.59
C ARG A 147 1.32 -13.62 -15.87
N MET A 148 1.37 -12.37 -16.32
CA MET A 148 2.61 -11.66 -16.64
C MET A 148 3.23 -11.00 -15.40
N PHE A 149 2.40 -10.56 -14.46
CA PHE A 149 2.83 -9.82 -13.28
C PHE A 149 2.32 -10.52 -12.00
N PRO A 150 2.80 -11.73 -11.66
CA PRO A 150 2.33 -12.52 -10.52
C PRO A 150 2.82 -11.93 -9.20
N ASP A 151 2.33 -10.75 -8.86
CA ASP A 151 2.66 -10.00 -7.66
C ASP A 151 1.45 -9.20 -7.18
N ALA A 152 1.07 -9.42 -5.92
CA ALA A 152 -0.10 -8.77 -5.32
C ALA A 152 0.08 -7.26 -5.08
N PHE A 153 1.27 -6.71 -5.34
CA PHE A 153 1.50 -5.26 -5.38
C PHE A 153 1.06 -4.58 -6.68
N VAL A 154 0.76 -5.33 -7.74
CA VAL A 154 0.23 -4.79 -9.00
C VAL A 154 -1.20 -4.30 -8.77
N HIS A 155 -1.44 -3.02 -9.04
CA HIS A 155 -2.65 -2.33 -8.57
C HIS A 155 -3.20 -1.36 -9.62
N LEU A 156 -4.52 -1.23 -9.70
CA LEU A 156 -5.19 -0.23 -10.52
C LEU A 156 -6.23 0.56 -9.77
N ASP A 157 -6.55 1.73 -10.32
CA ASP A 157 -7.57 2.63 -9.80
C ASP A 157 -8.77 2.72 -10.76
N LEU A 158 -9.95 2.95 -10.18
CA LEU A 158 -11.23 3.20 -10.86
C LEU A 158 -11.93 4.40 -10.21
N GLY A 159 -12.80 5.07 -10.96
CA GLY A 159 -13.63 6.16 -10.47
C GLY A 159 -12.94 7.53 -10.47
N PRO A 160 -13.57 8.56 -9.86
CA PRO A 160 -14.74 8.48 -8.99
C PRO A 160 -16.10 8.42 -9.71
N HIS A 161 -16.12 8.62 -11.04
CA HIS A 161 -17.34 8.57 -11.84
C HIS A 161 -17.73 7.13 -12.20
N ASP A 162 -19.02 6.91 -12.42
CA ASP A 162 -19.49 5.63 -12.93
C ASP A 162 -19.17 5.50 -14.43
N SER A 163 -18.75 4.30 -14.84
CA SER A 163 -18.38 4.02 -16.22
C SER A 163 -18.67 2.56 -16.59
N ARG A 164 -18.92 2.32 -17.88
CA ARG A 164 -19.10 0.96 -18.42
C ARG A 164 -17.88 0.07 -18.15
N ILE A 165 -16.69 0.65 -18.16
CA ILE A 165 -15.42 -0.04 -17.88
C ILE A 165 -15.37 -0.47 -16.42
N THR A 166 -15.68 0.41 -15.48
CA THR A 166 -15.68 0.11 -14.04
C THR A 166 -16.62 -1.05 -13.73
N ARG A 167 -17.86 -1.01 -14.26
CA ARG A 167 -18.85 -2.08 -14.09
C ARG A 167 -18.39 -3.40 -14.73
N SER A 168 -17.78 -3.34 -15.90
CA SER A 168 -17.21 -4.50 -16.60
C SER A 168 -16.06 -5.13 -15.82
N VAL A 169 -15.15 -4.32 -15.28
CA VAL A 169 -14.05 -4.77 -14.41
C VAL A 169 -14.58 -5.52 -13.20
N PHE A 170 -15.62 -5.03 -12.52
CA PHE A 170 -16.22 -5.75 -11.39
C PHE A 170 -16.86 -7.09 -11.78
N ARG A 171 -17.56 -7.16 -12.93
CA ARG A 171 -18.08 -8.44 -13.45
C ARG A 171 -16.96 -9.43 -13.78
N VAL A 172 -15.92 -8.96 -14.47
CA VAL A 172 -14.75 -9.76 -14.84
C VAL A 172 -14.01 -10.27 -13.60
N GLU A 173 -13.76 -9.40 -12.62
CA GLU A 173 -13.07 -9.74 -11.37
C GLU A 173 -13.83 -10.84 -10.62
N ARG A 174 -15.15 -10.68 -10.41
CA ARG A 174 -16.00 -11.72 -9.78
C ARG A 174 -15.99 -13.04 -10.54
N SER A 175 -15.89 -13.00 -11.88
CA SER A 175 -15.88 -14.19 -12.72
C SER A 175 -14.54 -14.94 -12.74
N LEU A 176 -13.45 -14.26 -12.41
CA LEU A 176 -12.10 -14.83 -12.44
C LEU A 176 -11.60 -15.23 -11.05
N ARG A 177 -11.96 -14.45 -10.03
CA ARG A 177 -11.54 -14.65 -8.63
C ARG A 177 -10.03 -14.90 -8.56
N GLN A 178 -9.25 -13.89 -8.91
CA GLN A 178 -7.79 -13.95 -8.92
C GLN A 178 -7.19 -12.90 -7.99
N SER A 179 -6.00 -13.13 -7.44
CA SER A 179 -5.40 -12.20 -6.48
C SER A 179 -4.95 -10.90 -7.14
N VAL A 180 -4.44 -10.96 -8.39
CA VAL A 180 -3.87 -9.83 -9.12
C VAL A 180 -4.77 -9.41 -10.29
N PRO A 181 -4.90 -8.11 -10.61
CA PRO A 181 -4.41 -6.96 -9.88
C PRO A 181 -5.26 -6.66 -8.64
N ASN A 182 -4.70 -5.91 -7.69
CA ASN A 182 -5.48 -5.23 -6.67
C ASN A 182 -6.25 -4.04 -7.31
N ILE A 183 -7.36 -3.65 -6.70
CA ILE A 183 -8.25 -2.62 -7.24
C ILE A 183 -8.56 -1.61 -6.14
N THR A 184 -8.50 -0.32 -6.46
CA THR A 184 -9.10 0.75 -5.65
C THR A 184 -10.20 1.46 -6.40
N LEU A 185 -11.32 1.68 -5.72
CA LEU A 185 -12.39 2.57 -6.15
C LEU A 185 -12.23 3.91 -5.44
N LYS A 186 -12.02 4.98 -6.21
CA LYS A 186 -12.08 6.37 -5.75
C LYS A 186 -13.55 6.69 -5.47
N VAL A 187 -13.87 7.13 -4.26
CA VAL A 187 -15.23 7.41 -3.83
C VAL A 187 -15.36 8.88 -3.47
N ASP A 188 -16.20 9.57 -4.23
CA ASP A 188 -16.60 10.94 -3.97
C ASP A 188 -18.05 10.96 -3.45
N PRO A 189 -18.35 11.74 -2.39
CA PRO A 189 -19.68 11.79 -1.79
C PRO A 189 -20.74 12.42 -2.70
N VAL A 190 -20.36 13.17 -3.74
CA VAL A 190 -21.25 13.88 -4.65
C VAL A 190 -21.38 13.13 -5.98
N VAL A 191 -20.28 12.65 -6.57
CA VAL A 191 -20.30 12.14 -7.95
C VAL A 191 -20.30 10.61 -8.08
N THR A 192 -19.87 9.88 -7.05
CA THR A 192 -19.92 8.41 -7.08
C THR A 192 -21.31 7.96 -6.65
N PRO A 193 -22.10 7.26 -7.48
CA PRO A 193 -23.44 6.83 -7.09
C PRO A 193 -23.37 5.62 -6.16
N ASP A 194 -24.38 5.47 -5.29
CA ASP A 194 -24.37 4.41 -4.26
C ASP A 194 -24.45 3.01 -4.85
N ASP A 195 -25.11 2.84 -5.99
CA ASP A 195 -25.20 1.55 -6.69
C ASP A 195 -23.84 1.12 -7.29
N LEU A 196 -22.91 2.06 -7.54
CA LEU A 196 -21.52 1.75 -7.89
C LEU A 196 -20.73 1.30 -6.66
N VAL A 197 -20.91 1.98 -5.53
CA VAL A 197 -20.28 1.57 -4.27
C VAL A 197 -20.79 0.18 -3.86
N GLU A 198 -22.09 -0.08 -4.00
CA GLU A 198 -22.70 -1.38 -3.72
C GLU A 198 -22.14 -2.49 -4.64
N ASP A 199 -21.93 -2.21 -5.93
CA ASP A 199 -21.32 -3.15 -6.87
C ASP A 199 -19.86 -3.48 -6.51
N GLY A 200 -19.11 -2.47 -6.04
CA GLY A 200 -17.81 -2.66 -5.41
C GLY A 200 -17.89 -3.54 -4.17
N VAL A 201 -18.81 -3.26 -3.24
CA VAL A 201 -19.05 -4.06 -2.02
C VAL A 201 -19.34 -5.53 -2.36
N ARG A 202 -20.20 -5.76 -3.36
CA ARG A 202 -20.52 -7.12 -3.84
C ARG A 202 -19.30 -7.82 -4.45
N THR A 203 -18.40 -7.07 -5.06
CA THR A 203 -17.12 -7.60 -5.55
C THR A 203 -16.20 -7.99 -4.39
N VAL A 204 -16.14 -7.18 -3.31
CA VAL A 204 -15.37 -7.52 -2.10
C VAL A 204 -15.85 -8.83 -1.47
N PHE A 205 -17.16 -9.08 -1.44
CA PHE A 205 -17.69 -10.35 -0.93
C PHE A 205 -17.17 -11.57 -1.69
N GLU A 206 -16.85 -11.42 -2.98
CA GLU A 206 -16.39 -12.51 -3.86
C GLU A 206 -14.87 -12.62 -3.91
N THR A 207 -14.14 -11.50 -3.88
CA THR A 207 -12.71 -11.45 -4.20
C THR A 207 -11.84 -10.66 -3.22
N GLY A 208 -12.44 -10.04 -2.20
CA GLY A 208 -11.73 -9.26 -1.18
C GLY A 208 -11.32 -7.86 -1.62
N LYS A 209 -11.68 -7.41 -2.84
CA LYS A 209 -11.38 -6.10 -3.45
C LYS A 209 -12.61 -5.57 -4.20
N PRO A 210 -12.75 -4.26 -4.46
CA PRO A 210 -11.78 -3.18 -4.31
C PRO A 210 -11.58 -2.67 -2.87
N HIS A 211 -10.54 -1.86 -2.69
CA HIS A 211 -10.46 -0.88 -1.61
C HIS A 211 -11.29 0.35 -1.96
N PHE A 212 -11.79 1.08 -0.96
CA PHE A 212 -12.47 2.34 -1.17
C PHE A 212 -11.59 3.46 -0.62
N VAL A 213 -11.34 4.50 -1.41
CA VAL A 213 -10.59 5.68 -0.96
C VAL A 213 -11.44 6.93 -1.01
N ASN A 214 -11.26 7.79 -0.01
CA ASN A 214 -11.94 9.07 0.13
C ASN A 214 -11.36 10.06 -0.88
N HIS A 215 -12.00 10.19 -2.05
CA HIS A 215 -11.47 10.95 -3.17
C HIS A 215 -11.20 12.43 -2.83
N PRO A 216 -12.13 13.19 -2.20
CA PRO A 216 -11.86 14.57 -1.81
C PRO A 216 -10.64 14.74 -0.90
N MET A 217 -10.44 13.83 0.04
CA MET A 217 -9.31 13.87 0.96
C MET A 217 -7.98 13.65 0.23
N MET A 218 -7.93 12.66 -0.67
CA MET A 218 -6.74 12.41 -1.48
C MET A 218 -6.41 13.57 -2.42
N VAL A 219 -7.42 14.20 -3.02
CA VAL A 219 -7.25 15.40 -3.85
C VAL A 219 -6.72 16.58 -3.02
N GLY A 220 -7.15 16.72 -1.77
CA GLY A 220 -6.64 17.74 -0.85
C GLY A 220 -5.12 17.67 -0.64
N ASP A 221 -4.57 16.45 -0.56
CA ASP A 221 -3.14 16.25 -0.32
C ASP A 221 -2.30 16.26 -1.61
N HIS A 222 -2.81 15.61 -2.66
CA HIS A 222 -2.01 15.29 -3.86
C HIS A 222 -2.42 16.06 -5.12
N GLY A 223 -3.57 16.72 -5.10
CA GLY A 223 -4.26 17.24 -6.28
C GLY A 223 -4.99 16.14 -7.05
N GLU A 224 -5.65 16.52 -8.17
CA GLU A 224 -6.47 15.58 -8.95
C GLU A 224 -5.67 14.44 -9.61
N HIS A 225 -4.39 14.66 -9.89
CA HIS A 225 -3.49 13.69 -10.49
C HIS A 225 -2.78 12.84 -9.44
N TYR A 226 -3.55 12.05 -8.69
CA TYR A 226 -3.05 11.07 -7.71
C TYR A 226 -3.54 9.66 -8.04
N ALA A 227 -2.81 8.66 -7.54
CA ALA A 227 -3.29 7.28 -7.50
C ALA A 227 -3.12 6.68 -6.10
N ALA A 228 -4.01 5.75 -5.79
CA ALA A 228 -3.83 4.80 -4.70
C ALA A 228 -3.10 3.56 -5.25
N VAL A 229 -2.08 3.09 -4.56
CA VAL A 229 -1.33 1.90 -4.97
C VAL A 229 -1.15 0.97 -3.77
N SER A 230 -0.62 -0.23 -4.02
CA SER A 230 -0.58 -1.30 -3.01
C SER A 230 0.08 -0.86 -1.70
N CYS A 231 -0.31 -1.48 -0.59
CA CYS A 231 -0.08 -0.98 0.77
C CYS A 231 -0.76 0.36 1.08
N TYR A 232 -1.87 0.67 0.38
CA TYR A 232 -2.69 1.87 0.61
C TYR A 232 -1.93 3.17 0.41
N ASN A 233 -0.87 3.09 -0.41
CA ASN A 233 -0.04 4.23 -0.71
C ASN A 233 -0.84 5.23 -1.55
N SER A 234 -0.66 6.53 -1.33
CA SER A 234 -1.26 7.57 -2.15
C SER A 234 -0.18 8.54 -2.60
N LEU A 235 -0.01 8.65 -3.92
CA LEU A 235 1.11 9.38 -4.53
C LEU A 235 0.65 10.07 -5.82
N LYS A 236 1.44 11.04 -6.27
CA LYS A 236 1.17 11.80 -7.50
C LYS A 236 1.43 10.95 -8.75
N ILE A 237 0.47 10.91 -9.68
CA ILE A 237 0.64 10.37 -11.04
C ILE A 237 1.67 11.22 -11.78
N GLY A 238 2.48 10.61 -12.65
CA GLY A 238 3.68 11.21 -13.25
C GLY A 238 4.83 11.36 -12.25
N GLY A 239 4.72 10.73 -11.09
CA GLY A 239 5.65 10.84 -9.97
C GLY A 239 5.76 9.53 -9.22
N GLY A 240 5.86 9.62 -7.89
CA GLY A 240 5.92 8.46 -7.02
C GLY A 240 6.69 8.71 -5.74
N ALA A 241 7.34 7.68 -5.23
CA ALA A 241 8.18 7.75 -4.04
C ALA A 241 9.58 7.20 -4.32
N HIS A 242 10.60 8.01 -4.02
CA HIS A 242 12.00 7.62 -4.13
C HIS A 242 12.29 6.40 -3.24
N THR A 243 11.87 6.49 -1.98
CA THR A 243 12.11 5.47 -0.95
C THR A 243 10.99 5.48 0.08
N LEU A 244 10.93 4.41 0.87
CA LEU A 244 10.15 4.30 2.10
C LEU A 244 11.10 3.87 3.21
N VAL A 245 11.17 4.66 4.26
CA VAL A 245 11.84 4.30 5.51
C VAL A 245 10.80 4.29 6.61
N ARG A 246 11.06 3.63 7.73
CA ARG A 246 10.11 3.61 8.85
C ARG A 246 10.75 3.65 10.22
N LEU A 247 10.03 4.26 11.16
CA LEU A 247 10.32 4.29 12.59
C LEU A 247 9.50 3.22 13.32
N ASN A 248 10.19 2.37 14.08
CA ASN A 248 9.57 1.43 15.00
C ASN A 248 9.30 2.11 16.35
N LEU A 249 8.05 2.51 16.58
CA LEU A 249 7.66 3.24 17.79
C LEU A 249 7.81 2.39 19.06
N LYS A 250 7.58 1.07 18.96
CA LYS A 250 7.81 0.13 20.07
C LYS A 250 9.27 0.12 20.49
N GLU A 251 10.19 -0.03 19.55
CA GLU A 251 11.63 -0.06 19.85
C GLU A 251 12.16 1.29 20.36
N ALA A 252 11.57 2.41 19.89
CA ALA A 252 11.84 3.73 20.43
C ALA A 252 11.40 3.85 21.90
N ALA A 253 10.19 3.40 22.23
CA ALA A 253 9.66 3.41 23.61
C ALA A 253 10.46 2.50 24.55
N LEU A 254 10.88 1.31 24.11
CA LEU A 254 11.71 0.39 24.91
C LEU A 254 13.09 0.96 25.27
N ARG A 255 13.56 2.00 24.55
CA ARG A 255 14.82 2.70 24.81
C ARG A 255 14.63 4.02 25.56
N HIS A 256 13.39 4.32 25.93
CA HIS A 256 13.07 5.50 26.70
C HIS A 256 13.09 5.18 28.20
N ASP A 257 13.67 6.09 28.97
CA ASP A 257 13.57 6.14 30.42
C ASP A 257 12.99 7.49 30.78
N GLY A 258 11.84 7.50 31.48
CA GLY A 258 11.06 8.71 31.73
C GLY A 258 9.57 8.55 31.46
N THR A 259 8.89 9.69 31.55
CA THR A 259 7.43 9.82 31.39
C THR A 259 6.99 9.86 29.92
N ALA A 260 5.71 9.63 29.64
CA ALA A 260 5.18 9.72 28.29
C ALA A 260 5.38 11.12 27.66
N ASP A 261 5.31 12.20 28.45
CA ASP A 261 5.56 13.56 27.96
C ASP A 261 7.07 13.81 27.68
N GLU A 262 7.97 13.21 28.46
CA GLU A 262 9.42 13.24 28.19
C GLU A 262 9.77 12.46 26.92
N PHE A 263 9.09 11.35 26.64
CA PHE A 263 9.24 10.62 25.38
C PHE A 263 8.95 11.53 24.18
N LEU A 264 7.81 12.24 24.22
CA LEU A 264 7.39 13.15 23.15
C LEU A 264 8.39 14.28 22.93
N THR A 265 8.97 14.83 24.00
CA THR A 265 9.85 16.01 23.90
C THR A 265 11.34 15.70 23.72
N SER A 266 11.77 14.44 23.88
CA SER A 266 13.19 14.07 23.82
C SER A 266 13.49 12.88 22.91
N THR A 267 12.88 11.72 23.18
CA THR A 267 13.25 10.45 22.54
C THR A 267 12.65 10.33 21.15
N LEU A 268 11.38 10.72 21.00
CA LEU A 268 10.69 10.70 19.72
C LEU A 268 11.33 11.64 18.69
N PRO A 269 11.61 12.93 18.98
CA PRO A 269 12.27 13.84 18.02
C PRO A 269 13.61 13.32 17.54
N ARG A 270 14.41 12.70 18.43
CA ARG A 270 15.70 12.11 18.07
C ARG A 270 15.53 11.02 17.01
N PHE A 271 14.63 10.08 17.22
CA PHE A 271 14.46 8.98 16.27
C PHE A 271 13.76 9.40 14.98
N VAL A 272 12.88 10.41 15.03
CA VAL A 272 12.32 11.02 13.82
C VAL A 272 13.41 11.63 12.94
N GLU A 273 14.36 12.38 13.53
CA GLU A 273 15.48 12.94 12.76
C GLU A 273 16.36 11.84 12.15
N LEU A 274 16.69 10.78 12.90
CA LEU A 274 17.49 9.67 12.35
C LEU A 274 16.78 8.93 11.22
N THR A 275 15.45 8.76 11.29
CA THR A 275 14.67 8.22 10.17
C THR A 275 14.69 9.16 8.96
N ALA A 276 14.61 10.48 9.17
CA ALA A 276 14.70 11.46 8.09
C ALA A 276 16.10 11.49 7.44
N GLU A 277 17.16 11.38 8.23
CA GLU A 277 18.55 11.24 7.76
C GLU A 277 18.70 10.01 6.85
N LEU A 278 18.16 8.87 7.25
CA LEU A 278 18.14 7.65 6.45
C LEU A 278 17.39 7.85 5.12
N ALA A 279 16.23 8.51 5.15
CA ALA A 279 15.48 8.84 3.92
C ALA A 279 16.33 9.72 2.99
N GLU A 280 16.93 10.79 3.52
CA GLU A 280 17.77 11.71 2.76
C GLU A 280 18.94 11.00 2.08
N ALA A 281 19.68 10.17 2.82
CA ALA A 281 20.82 9.43 2.28
C ALA A 281 20.41 8.50 1.12
N ARG A 282 19.26 7.82 1.25
CA ARG A 282 18.73 6.93 0.20
C ARG A 282 18.24 7.70 -1.02
N VAL A 283 17.54 8.82 -0.82
CA VAL A 283 17.07 9.70 -1.92
C VAL A 283 18.26 10.24 -2.71
N ARG A 284 19.28 10.78 -2.02
CA ARG A 284 20.50 11.28 -2.68
C ARG A 284 21.23 10.18 -3.43
N SER A 285 21.36 8.99 -2.84
CA SER A 285 21.99 7.85 -3.53
C SER A 285 21.29 7.56 -4.85
N LEU A 286 19.97 7.40 -4.84
CA LEU A 286 19.17 7.10 -6.03
C LEU A 286 19.29 8.17 -7.12
N VAL A 287 19.15 9.44 -6.72
CA VAL A 287 19.11 10.57 -7.65
C VAL A 287 20.51 10.91 -8.16
N GLU A 288 21.46 11.12 -7.25
CA GLU A 288 22.79 11.66 -7.55
C GLU A 288 23.80 10.58 -7.93
N GLY A 289 23.63 9.35 -7.41
CA GLY A 289 24.56 8.24 -7.62
C GLY A 289 24.10 7.28 -8.71
N GLN A 290 22.85 6.79 -8.63
CA GLN A 290 22.32 5.85 -9.62
C GLN A 290 21.74 6.54 -10.88
N HIS A 291 21.56 7.87 -10.87
CA HIS A 291 21.11 8.66 -12.03
C HIS A 291 19.83 8.12 -12.70
N PHE A 292 18.92 7.58 -11.89
CA PHE A 292 17.71 6.91 -12.40
C PHE A 292 16.89 7.84 -13.31
N TYR A 293 16.65 9.07 -12.87
CA TYR A 293 15.83 10.04 -13.60
C TYR A 293 16.50 10.60 -14.87
N ASP A 294 17.83 10.59 -14.93
CA ASP A 294 18.57 11.08 -16.11
C ASP A 294 18.57 10.04 -17.24
N THR A 295 18.50 8.76 -16.88
CA THR A 295 18.77 7.64 -17.80
C THR A 295 17.53 6.87 -18.20
N HIS A 296 16.48 6.86 -17.37
CA HIS A 296 15.30 6.04 -17.61
C HIS A 296 14.36 6.66 -18.66
N TRP A 297 13.90 5.84 -19.61
CA TRP A 297 13.06 6.29 -20.73
C TRP A 297 11.73 6.93 -20.29
N LEU A 298 11.15 6.46 -19.17
CA LEU A 298 9.94 7.08 -18.59
C LEU A 298 10.15 8.58 -18.31
N ALA A 299 11.33 8.97 -17.82
CA ALA A 299 11.65 10.36 -17.55
C ALA A 299 11.97 11.12 -18.85
N GLN A 300 12.72 10.49 -19.77
CA GLN A 300 13.07 11.07 -21.07
C GLN A 300 11.84 11.38 -21.95
N GLU A 301 10.81 10.54 -21.89
CA GLU A 301 9.53 10.77 -22.56
C GLU A 301 8.56 11.64 -21.74
N GLY A 302 8.97 12.05 -20.54
CA GLY A 302 8.19 12.89 -19.62
C GLY A 302 6.95 12.20 -19.06
N LEU A 303 6.91 10.87 -19.01
CA LEU A 303 5.85 10.09 -18.38
C LEU A 303 5.97 10.08 -16.86
N ILE A 304 7.18 10.39 -16.36
CA ILE A 304 7.46 10.73 -14.96
C ILE A 304 8.31 12.00 -14.90
N ASP A 305 8.22 12.72 -13.79
CA ASP A 305 8.98 13.94 -13.51
C ASP A 305 9.48 13.88 -12.06
N ILE A 306 10.79 14.04 -11.85
CA ILE A 306 11.42 14.02 -10.52
C ILE A 306 10.77 15.01 -9.54
N HIS A 307 10.25 16.16 -10.03
CA HIS A 307 9.59 17.16 -9.19
C HIS A 307 8.20 16.72 -8.69
N ARG A 308 7.71 15.56 -9.16
CA ARG A 308 6.47 14.93 -8.67
C ARG A 308 6.75 13.78 -7.70
N PHE A 309 8.01 13.50 -7.39
CA PHE A 309 8.39 12.50 -6.39
C PHE A 309 8.56 13.12 -5.00
N SER A 310 8.39 12.27 -3.98
CA SER A 310 8.76 12.56 -2.59
C SER A 310 9.35 11.29 -1.95
N ALA A 311 9.62 11.34 -0.65
CA ALA A 311 9.91 10.18 0.19
C ALA A 311 8.71 9.86 1.07
N MET A 312 8.58 8.60 1.48
CA MET A 312 7.57 8.19 2.45
C MET A 312 8.24 7.92 3.81
N PHE A 313 7.73 8.57 4.85
CA PHE A 313 8.13 8.41 6.23
C PHE A 313 7.12 7.51 6.94
N GLY A 314 7.49 6.25 7.13
CA GLY A 314 6.67 5.26 7.79
C GLY A 314 6.74 5.31 9.31
N ILE A 315 5.65 5.00 9.99
CA ILE A 315 5.65 4.55 11.39
C ILE A 315 4.91 3.23 11.54
N PHE A 316 5.26 2.46 12.57
CA PHE A 316 4.54 1.26 13.01
C PHE A 316 4.78 0.98 14.50
N GLY A 317 3.98 0.10 15.08
CA GLY A 317 4.07 -0.27 16.49
C GLY A 317 3.46 0.77 17.43
N LEU A 318 2.45 1.52 16.97
CA LEU A 318 1.79 2.55 17.79
C LEU A 318 1.15 1.93 19.05
N ALA A 319 0.44 0.81 18.88
CA ALA A 319 -0.28 0.15 19.98
C ALA A 319 0.68 -0.23 21.12
N GLU A 320 1.81 -0.87 20.80
CA GLU A 320 2.79 -1.26 21.81
C GLU A 320 3.51 -0.05 22.41
N CYS A 321 3.87 0.95 21.60
CA CYS A 321 4.49 2.18 22.07
C CYS A 321 3.63 2.88 23.12
N VAL A 322 2.37 3.11 22.80
CA VAL A 322 1.40 3.80 23.65
C VAL A 322 1.15 3.02 24.93
N ASN A 323 0.90 1.71 24.83
CA ASN A 323 0.65 0.88 26.02
C ASN A 323 1.85 0.87 26.97
N LEU A 324 3.08 0.78 26.45
CA LEU A 324 4.31 0.83 27.27
C LEU A 324 4.46 2.17 28.00
N LEU A 325 4.28 3.28 27.30
CA LEU A 325 4.43 4.62 27.87
C LEU A 325 3.34 4.92 28.92
N MET A 326 2.09 4.54 28.66
CA MET A 326 1.02 4.68 29.65
C MET A 326 1.29 3.84 30.91
N GLN A 327 1.81 2.62 30.74
CA GLN A 327 2.19 1.77 31.86
C GLN A 327 3.33 2.38 32.70
N HIS A 328 4.32 3.01 32.07
CA HIS A 328 5.39 3.74 32.78
C HIS A 328 4.85 4.89 33.64
N ASP A 329 3.81 5.57 33.14
CA ASP A 329 3.11 6.64 33.86
C ASP A 329 2.08 6.12 34.89
N GLY A 330 1.99 4.80 35.09
CA GLY A 330 1.11 4.17 36.07
C GLY A 330 -0.36 4.06 35.64
N HIS A 331 -0.64 4.17 34.34
CA HIS A 331 -1.98 4.01 33.75
C HIS A 331 -2.10 2.65 33.03
N ASP A 332 -3.10 1.85 33.40
CA ASP A 332 -3.33 0.48 32.88
C ASP A 332 -4.31 0.45 31.69
N GLY A 333 -4.51 1.58 31.01
CA GLY A 333 -5.38 1.68 29.84
C GLY A 333 -4.71 1.13 28.57
N ARG A 334 -5.50 0.50 27.70
CA ARG A 334 -5.02 -0.09 26.43
C ARG A 334 -5.53 0.68 25.22
N TYR A 335 -4.65 0.86 24.23
CA TYR A 335 -5.02 1.42 22.93
C TYR A 335 -6.12 0.58 22.27
N GLY A 336 -7.16 1.24 21.74
CA GLY A 336 -8.37 0.59 21.25
C GLY A 336 -9.50 0.44 22.27
N HIS A 337 -9.24 0.64 23.57
CA HIS A 337 -10.20 0.33 24.64
C HIS A 337 -10.34 1.39 25.73
N ASP A 338 -9.36 2.28 25.88
CA ASP A 338 -9.36 3.32 26.90
C ASP A 338 -9.23 4.71 26.27
N ASP A 339 -10.14 5.62 26.63
CA ASP A 339 -10.23 6.95 26.02
C ASP A 339 -8.97 7.80 26.28
N ILE A 340 -8.35 7.65 27.46
CA ILE A 340 -7.13 8.40 27.81
C ILE A 340 -5.95 7.88 26.98
N THR A 341 -5.80 6.55 26.89
CA THR A 341 -4.78 5.91 26.07
C THR A 341 -4.97 6.22 24.58
N ASN A 342 -6.21 6.23 24.07
CA ASN A 342 -6.52 6.60 22.68
C ASN A 342 -6.17 8.08 22.40
N ALA A 343 -6.51 8.99 23.32
CA ALA A 343 -6.16 10.40 23.18
C ALA A 343 -4.64 10.62 23.18
N PHE A 344 -3.89 9.86 23.99
CA PHE A 344 -2.42 9.91 23.96
C PHE A 344 -1.85 9.39 22.63
N ALA A 345 -2.42 8.31 22.08
CA ALA A 345 -2.02 7.80 20.77
C ALA A 345 -2.16 8.86 19.67
N VAL A 346 -3.28 9.60 19.66
CA VAL A 346 -3.50 10.71 18.72
C VAL A 346 -2.44 11.79 18.90
N ARG A 347 -2.21 12.26 20.13
CA ARG A 347 -1.16 13.27 20.44
C ARG A 347 0.23 12.84 19.96
N LEU A 348 0.57 11.57 20.12
CA LEU A 348 1.86 11.03 19.70
C LEU A 348 2.01 11.09 18.17
N VAL A 349 1.00 10.64 17.43
CA VAL A 349 1.04 10.65 15.96
C VAL A 349 1.00 12.08 15.41
N GLU A 350 0.22 12.97 16.00
CA GLU A 350 0.25 14.41 15.68
C GLU A 350 1.66 14.98 15.86
N HIS A 351 2.35 14.64 16.94
CA HIS A 351 3.71 15.11 17.16
C HIS A 351 4.71 14.57 16.14
N VAL A 352 4.57 13.31 15.71
CA VAL A 352 5.36 12.78 14.59
C VAL A 352 5.09 13.56 13.32
N ALA A 353 3.81 13.81 12.99
CA ALA A 353 3.43 14.54 11.80
C ALA A 353 4.03 15.97 11.80
N ASP A 354 3.97 16.67 12.93
CA ASP A 354 4.58 17.99 13.10
C ASP A 354 6.09 17.95 12.83
N LEU A 355 6.81 17.02 13.45
CA LEU A 355 8.26 16.87 13.28
C LEU A 355 8.66 16.56 11.83
N VAL A 356 7.91 15.67 11.16
CA VAL A 356 8.17 15.32 9.76
C VAL A 356 7.86 16.49 8.82
N SER A 357 6.79 17.25 9.09
CA SER A 357 6.35 18.37 8.23
C SER A 357 7.32 19.55 8.19
N VAL A 358 8.24 19.66 9.15
CA VAL A 358 9.22 20.75 9.24
C VAL A 358 10.64 20.33 8.85
N ARG A 359 10.88 19.04 8.56
CA ARG A 359 12.20 18.53 8.16
C ARG A 359 12.30 18.42 6.63
N PRO A 360 12.99 19.36 5.95
CA PRO A 360 13.09 19.34 4.49
C PRO A 360 13.85 18.11 4.01
N LEU A 361 13.52 17.61 2.83
CA LEU A 361 14.24 16.54 2.16
C LEU A 361 14.55 16.92 0.71
N PRO A 362 15.76 16.61 0.21
CA PRO A 362 16.13 16.91 -1.18
C PRO A 362 15.25 16.11 -2.15
N TYR A 363 15.02 16.69 -3.34
CA TYR A 363 14.26 16.05 -4.42
C TYR A 363 12.83 15.62 -4.04
N CYS A 364 12.24 16.21 -2.99
CA CYS A 364 10.90 15.89 -2.52
C CYS A 364 9.86 16.97 -2.87
N ASP A 365 10.04 17.68 -3.99
CA ASP A 365 9.13 18.73 -4.47
C ASP A 365 7.68 18.23 -4.62
N GLY A 366 7.52 16.93 -4.90
CA GLY A 366 6.22 16.28 -4.95
C GLY A 366 5.44 16.44 -3.66
N GLY A 367 6.11 16.46 -2.50
CA GLY A 367 5.54 16.74 -1.17
C GLY A 367 5.84 18.15 -0.65
N GLY A 368 6.10 19.11 -1.54
CA GLY A 368 6.42 20.49 -1.16
C GLY A 368 7.81 20.65 -0.54
N GLY A 369 8.73 19.72 -0.79
CA GLY A 369 10.07 19.68 -0.20
C GLY A 369 10.17 18.83 1.07
N PHE A 370 9.12 18.10 1.43
CA PHE A 370 9.04 17.28 2.66
C PHE A 370 8.59 15.85 2.34
N ALA A 371 8.88 14.92 3.26
CA ALA A 371 8.34 13.56 3.18
C ALA A 371 6.83 13.56 3.43
N TYR A 372 6.15 12.59 2.83
CA TYR A 372 4.79 12.25 3.25
C TYR A 372 4.81 11.26 4.40
N LEU A 373 3.98 11.48 5.41
CA LEU A 373 3.78 10.51 6.47
C LEU A 373 2.99 9.29 5.95
N HIS A 374 3.40 8.10 6.38
CA HIS A 374 2.81 6.81 6.03
C HIS A 374 2.61 5.95 7.30
N SER A 375 1.44 5.33 7.46
CA SER A 375 1.19 4.32 8.49
C SER A 375 1.52 2.96 7.91
N GLN A 376 2.74 2.49 8.15
CA GLN A 376 3.30 1.34 7.43
C GLN A 376 2.61 0.04 7.85
N SER A 377 2.12 -0.70 6.86
CA SER A 377 1.20 -1.81 7.11
C SER A 377 1.82 -3.09 7.68
N GLY A 378 3.08 -3.11 8.10
CA GLY A 378 3.82 -4.29 8.55
C GLY A 378 4.51 -5.07 7.43
N ILE A 379 5.61 -5.75 7.74
CA ILE A 379 6.31 -6.73 6.88
C ILE A 379 6.53 -8.04 7.63
N ASP A 380 6.86 -9.11 6.91
CA ASP A 380 7.11 -10.47 7.45
C ASP A 380 8.29 -10.58 8.42
N LEU A 381 9.07 -9.50 8.60
CA LEU A 381 10.18 -9.40 9.53
C LEU A 381 9.84 -8.68 10.84
N ASP A 382 8.61 -8.15 10.98
CA ASP A 382 8.19 -7.57 12.24
C ASP A 382 7.62 -8.67 13.15
N HIS A 383 8.03 -8.63 14.41
CA HIS A 383 7.68 -9.63 15.43
C HIS A 383 7.09 -8.93 16.66
N ASP A 384 5.99 -9.47 17.16
CA ASP A 384 5.29 -8.99 18.36
C ASP A 384 5.00 -7.48 18.33
N VAL A 385 4.68 -6.92 17.16
CA VAL A 385 4.45 -5.49 16.97
C VAL A 385 3.33 -5.26 15.97
N THR A 386 2.45 -4.32 16.28
CA THR A 386 1.27 -4.04 15.46
C THR A 386 1.64 -3.15 14.27
N ALA A 387 1.08 -3.48 13.11
CA ALA A 387 1.24 -2.70 11.88
C ALA A 387 0.70 -1.27 12.03
N GLY A 388 1.50 -0.29 11.63
CA GLY A 388 1.08 1.11 11.50
C GLY A 388 0.49 1.67 12.80
N THR A 389 -0.68 2.28 12.66
CA THR A 389 -1.51 2.80 13.76
C THR A 389 -2.71 1.93 14.10
N ARG A 390 -2.73 0.67 13.63
CA ARG A 390 -3.88 -0.23 13.81
C ARG A 390 -4.03 -0.67 15.26
N ILE A 391 -5.25 -1.09 15.60
CA ILE A 391 -5.50 -1.85 16.81
C ILE A 391 -4.96 -3.29 16.62
N PRO A 392 -4.35 -3.92 17.64
CA PRO A 392 -3.83 -5.28 17.53
C PRO A 392 -4.87 -6.29 17.04
N VAL A 393 -4.42 -7.21 16.17
CA VAL A 393 -5.27 -8.25 15.61
C VAL A 393 -5.85 -9.13 16.72
N GLY A 394 -7.17 -9.31 16.70
CA GLY A 394 -7.90 -10.08 17.71
C GLY A 394 -8.32 -9.28 18.94
N ASP A 395 -7.78 -8.08 19.14
CA ASP A 395 -8.16 -7.14 20.21
C ASP A 395 -9.08 -6.02 19.65
N GLU A 396 -9.47 -6.06 18.38
CA GLU A 396 -10.24 -4.97 17.78
C GLU A 396 -11.64 -4.85 18.44
N PRO A 397 -12.05 -3.66 18.94
CA PRO A 397 -13.35 -3.44 19.59
C PRO A 397 -14.51 -3.53 18.60
N ASP A 398 -15.75 -3.27 19.02
CA ASP A 398 -16.88 -3.25 18.08
C ASP A 398 -16.67 -2.26 16.92
N LEU A 399 -17.44 -2.41 15.83
CA LEU A 399 -17.21 -1.66 14.59
C LEU A 399 -17.19 -0.14 14.82
N LEU A 400 -18.11 0.39 15.61
CA LEU A 400 -18.19 1.84 15.83
C LEU A 400 -16.97 2.32 16.61
N ALA A 401 -16.65 1.66 17.73
CA ALA A 401 -15.49 1.99 18.55
C ALA A 401 -14.17 1.85 17.77
N HIS A 402 -14.06 0.84 16.91
CA HIS A 402 -12.90 0.63 16.05
C HIS A 402 -12.75 1.79 15.06
N LEU A 403 -13.83 2.15 14.35
CA LEU A 403 -13.82 3.27 13.42
C LEU A 403 -13.46 4.59 14.10
N THR A 404 -14.05 4.88 15.26
CA THR A 404 -13.80 6.13 15.99
C THR A 404 -12.40 6.21 16.58
N THR A 405 -11.78 5.07 16.91
CA THR A 405 -10.40 5.02 17.38
C THR A 405 -9.42 5.29 16.24
N CYS A 406 -9.62 4.67 15.07
CA CYS A 406 -8.66 4.78 13.98
C CYS A 406 -8.82 6.08 13.18
N ALA A 407 -10.05 6.55 12.92
CA ALA A 407 -10.31 7.69 12.03
C ALA A 407 -9.47 8.96 12.30
N PRO A 408 -9.23 9.41 13.55
CA PRO A 408 -8.39 10.56 13.83
C PRO A 408 -6.97 10.46 13.24
N HIS A 409 -6.41 9.25 13.19
CA HIS A 409 -5.08 9.02 12.63
C HIS A 409 -5.04 9.21 11.12
N HIS A 410 -6.13 8.90 10.40
CA HIS A 410 -6.09 8.83 8.93
C HIS A 410 -5.75 10.16 8.25
N GLN A 411 -6.11 11.27 8.90
CA GLN A 411 -5.89 12.63 8.39
C GLN A 411 -4.41 12.98 8.26
N LEU A 412 -3.56 12.39 9.08
CA LEU A 412 -2.14 12.72 9.16
C LEU A 412 -1.29 12.00 8.09
N PHE A 413 -1.79 10.90 7.54
CA PHE A 413 -1.00 10.01 6.66
C PHE A 413 -1.27 10.25 5.17
N ALA A 414 -0.85 11.41 4.66
CA ALA A 414 -1.02 11.77 3.24
C ALA A 414 -0.57 10.68 2.26
N SER A 415 0.51 9.95 2.55
CA SER A 415 0.98 8.88 1.66
C SER A 415 0.41 7.51 1.93
N GLY A 416 -0.48 7.34 2.91
CA GLY A 416 -1.20 6.07 3.09
C GLY A 416 -1.29 5.60 4.52
N VAL A 417 -2.45 5.02 4.84
CA VAL A 417 -2.87 4.46 6.13
C VAL A 417 -4.01 3.51 5.83
N SER A 418 -4.23 2.52 6.68
CA SER A 418 -5.33 1.59 6.50
C SER A 418 -5.69 0.83 7.75
N ASP A 419 -6.97 0.55 7.86
CA ASP A 419 -7.57 -0.40 8.78
C ASP A 419 -8.37 -1.43 7.99
N ILE A 420 -8.32 -2.68 8.45
CA ILE A 420 -8.96 -3.82 7.78
C ILE A 420 -10.07 -4.34 8.69
N PHE A 421 -11.31 -4.21 8.25
CA PHE A 421 -12.48 -4.67 8.98
C PHE A 421 -12.89 -6.07 8.50
N HIS A 422 -13.03 -7.04 9.40
CA HIS A 422 -13.64 -8.31 9.04
C HIS A 422 -15.13 -8.25 9.32
N VAL A 423 -15.97 -8.59 8.34
CA VAL A 423 -17.43 -8.63 8.50
C VAL A 423 -17.95 -10.05 8.28
N ASP A 424 -19.02 -10.40 8.98
CA ASP A 424 -19.66 -11.71 8.82
C ASP A 424 -20.63 -11.76 7.61
N GLU A 425 -21.15 -12.95 7.35
CA GLU A 425 -22.12 -13.26 6.28
C GLU A 425 -23.42 -12.45 6.35
N THR A 426 -23.71 -11.74 7.44
CA THR A 426 -24.91 -10.89 7.50
C THR A 426 -24.80 -9.70 6.56
N ALA A 427 -23.58 -9.22 6.27
CA ALA A 427 -23.32 -8.14 5.31
C ALA A 427 -23.82 -8.48 3.90
N VAL A 428 -23.75 -9.76 3.48
CA VAL A 428 -24.18 -10.21 2.16
C VAL A 428 -25.69 -10.06 1.96
N ARG A 429 -26.47 -10.14 3.05
CA ARG A 429 -27.94 -9.99 3.02
C ARG A 429 -28.37 -8.53 2.95
N ASN A 430 -27.49 -7.60 3.30
CA ASN A 430 -27.74 -6.16 3.22
C ASN A 430 -26.48 -5.38 2.78
N PRO A 431 -26.08 -5.47 1.51
CA PRO A 431 -24.89 -4.79 1.00
C PRO A 431 -24.96 -3.27 1.15
N GLN A 432 -26.17 -2.69 1.13
CA GLN A 432 -26.40 -1.26 1.36
C GLN A 432 -25.89 -0.81 2.73
N ALA A 433 -25.95 -1.66 3.77
CA ALA A 433 -25.39 -1.30 5.08
C ALA A 433 -23.87 -1.06 5.00
N MET A 434 -23.15 -1.81 4.15
CA MET A 434 -21.73 -1.55 3.93
C MET A 434 -21.49 -0.24 3.18
N VAL A 435 -22.37 0.13 2.24
CA VAL A 435 -22.33 1.44 1.59
C VAL A 435 -22.46 2.55 2.64
N ASP A 436 -23.45 2.44 3.54
CA ASP A 436 -23.67 3.43 4.61
C ASP A 436 -22.48 3.53 5.57
N ILE A 437 -21.86 2.39 5.91
CA ILE A 437 -20.65 2.33 6.75
C ILE A 437 -19.47 3.01 6.04
N ILE A 438 -19.22 2.71 4.76
CA ILE A 438 -18.13 3.32 3.98
C ILE A 438 -18.32 4.85 3.90
N ARG A 439 -19.54 5.30 3.56
CA ARG A 439 -19.86 6.73 3.53
C ARG A 439 -19.71 7.38 4.91
N GLY A 440 -20.15 6.68 5.96
CA GLY A 440 -20.01 7.10 7.35
C GLY A 440 -18.55 7.27 7.76
N ALA A 441 -17.72 6.28 7.48
CA ALA A 441 -16.28 6.28 7.73
C ALA A 441 -15.58 7.46 7.05
N PHE A 442 -15.86 7.72 5.78
CA PHE A 442 -15.31 8.88 5.07
C PHE A 442 -15.76 10.21 5.65
N ARG A 443 -17.03 10.32 6.09
CA ARG A 443 -17.51 11.52 6.82
C ARG A 443 -16.83 11.71 8.17
N GLN A 444 -16.38 10.63 8.83
CA GLN A 444 -15.61 10.70 10.06
C GLN A 444 -14.11 10.98 9.83
N GLY A 445 -13.68 11.15 8.57
CA GLY A 445 -12.31 11.51 8.23
C GLY A 445 -11.39 10.33 7.94
N MET A 446 -11.95 9.12 7.72
CA MET A 446 -11.14 8.03 7.20
C MET A 446 -10.72 8.30 5.76
N ARG A 447 -9.44 8.03 5.48
CA ARG A 447 -8.81 8.18 4.17
C ARG A 447 -9.18 7.05 3.22
N ASP A 448 -9.31 5.85 3.76
CA ASP A 448 -9.63 4.64 3.05
C ASP A 448 -10.54 3.77 3.92
N PHE A 449 -11.23 2.83 3.27
CA PHE A 449 -12.02 1.83 3.95
C PHE A 449 -11.80 0.50 3.26
N THR A 450 -11.38 -0.50 4.05
CA THR A 450 -11.06 -1.82 3.54
C THR A 450 -11.67 -2.86 4.45
N PHE A 451 -12.35 -3.84 3.86
CA PHE A 451 -12.96 -4.91 4.61
C PHE A 451 -12.83 -6.26 3.89
N ASN A 452 -12.94 -7.34 4.65
CA ASN A 452 -13.03 -8.70 4.15
C ASN A 452 -14.31 -9.35 4.69
N LEU A 453 -14.94 -10.18 3.87
CA LEU A 453 -15.90 -11.15 4.36
C LEU A 453 -15.12 -12.31 5.02
N ASP A 454 -15.46 -12.68 6.25
CA ASP A 454 -14.71 -13.69 7.02
C ASP A 454 -14.57 -15.04 6.29
N SER A 455 -15.64 -15.46 5.61
CA SER A 455 -15.73 -16.69 4.83
C SER A 455 -14.95 -16.66 3.52
N ASN A 456 -14.42 -15.51 3.11
CA ASN A 456 -13.80 -15.34 1.81
C ASN A 456 -12.54 -16.23 1.66
N GLU A 457 -12.28 -16.72 0.44
CA GLU A 457 -11.03 -17.41 0.08
C GLU A 457 -9.84 -16.43 0.11
N PHE A 458 -10.08 -15.16 -0.21
CA PHE A 458 -9.08 -14.12 -0.22
C PHE A 458 -8.92 -13.50 1.16
N VAL A 459 -7.68 -13.44 1.65
CA VAL A 459 -7.33 -12.75 2.89
C VAL A 459 -6.41 -11.60 2.57
N ARG A 460 -6.72 -10.48 3.20
CA ARG A 460 -5.86 -9.32 3.18
C ARG A 460 -4.85 -9.41 4.31
N ILE A 461 -3.58 -9.41 3.94
CA ILE A 461 -2.48 -9.58 4.88
C ILE A 461 -2.19 -8.22 5.51
N THR A 462 -1.28 -7.46 4.92
CA THR A 462 -0.87 -6.16 5.44
C THR A 462 -1.33 -5.05 4.53
N GLY A 463 -1.36 -5.26 3.21
CA GLY A 463 -1.94 -4.32 2.24
C GLY A 463 -2.16 -4.88 0.82
N TYR A 464 -2.08 -6.20 0.71
CA TYR A 464 -2.25 -6.95 -0.53
C TYR A 464 -3.03 -8.24 -0.24
N LEU A 465 -3.54 -8.88 -1.30
CA LEU A 465 -4.41 -10.05 -1.21
C LEU A 465 -3.65 -11.34 -1.53
N VAL A 466 -3.95 -12.38 -0.77
CA VAL A 466 -3.51 -13.76 -1.02
C VAL A 466 -4.71 -14.70 -0.91
N ARG A 467 -4.66 -15.86 -1.57
CA ARG A 467 -5.65 -16.92 -1.35
C ARG A 467 -5.22 -17.78 -0.17
N LYS A 468 -6.16 -18.13 0.70
CA LYS A 468 -5.94 -19.09 1.80
C LYS A 468 -5.40 -20.43 1.28
N SER A 469 -5.83 -20.84 0.09
CA SER A 469 -5.36 -22.06 -0.60
C SER A 469 -3.89 -21.99 -1.02
N ASP A 470 -3.41 -20.83 -1.48
CA ASP A 470 -2.00 -20.61 -1.84
C ASP A 470 -1.10 -20.66 -0.58
N LEU A 471 -1.54 -20.06 0.54
CA LEU A 471 -0.84 -20.17 1.84
C LEU A 471 -0.70 -21.62 2.30
N ALA A 472 -1.79 -22.39 2.21
CA ALA A 472 -1.78 -23.82 2.55
C ALA A 472 -0.84 -24.61 1.61
N SER A 473 -0.80 -24.27 0.32
CA SER A 473 0.12 -24.89 -0.64
C SER A 473 1.58 -24.60 -0.29
N ILE A 474 1.93 -23.36 0.05
CA ILE A 474 3.30 -23.02 0.47
C ILE A 474 3.73 -23.86 1.68
N ALA A 475 2.86 -24.00 2.67
CA ALA A 475 3.15 -24.83 3.85
C ALA A 475 3.43 -26.30 3.50
N ALA A 476 2.84 -26.80 2.41
CA ALA A 476 3.02 -28.18 1.95
C ALA A 476 4.20 -28.37 0.98
N THR A 477 4.44 -27.43 0.06
CA THR A 477 5.39 -27.59 -1.07
C THR A 477 6.61 -26.69 -0.99
N GLY A 478 6.57 -25.64 -0.16
CA GLY A 478 7.59 -24.59 -0.09
C GLY A 478 7.65 -23.67 -1.32
N SER A 479 6.71 -23.80 -2.26
CA SER A 479 6.71 -23.06 -3.53
C SER A 479 5.44 -22.24 -3.72
N ALA A 480 5.59 -21.05 -4.28
CA ALA A 480 4.46 -20.21 -4.70
C ALA A 480 4.69 -19.63 -6.09
N ARG A 481 3.59 -19.45 -6.81
CA ARG A 481 3.61 -18.76 -8.10
C ARG A 481 3.80 -17.26 -7.92
N HIS A 482 3.08 -16.65 -6.98
CA HIS A 482 3.20 -15.23 -6.70
C HIS A 482 4.24 -15.02 -5.62
N SER A 483 5.21 -14.14 -5.87
CA SER A 483 6.31 -13.89 -4.91
C SER A 483 5.78 -13.31 -3.59
N SER A 484 4.70 -12.53 -3.66
CA SER A 484 3.98 -11.96 -2.52
C SER A 484 3.39 -12.99 -1.56
N ASP A 485 3.14 -14.22 -2.01
CA ASP A 485 2.52 -15.25 -1.17
C ASP A 485 3.50 -15.76 -0.10
N HIS A 486 4.81 -15.73 -0.38
CA HIS A 486 5.84 -16.03 0.64
C HIS A 486 5.86 -14.97 1.74
N LEU A 487 5.76 -13.69 1.36
CA LEU A 487 5.62 -12.59 2.32
C LEU A 487 4.34 -12.75 3.13
N ALA A 488 3.25 -13.20 2.49
CA ALA A 488 1.98 -13.42 3.16
C ALA A 488 2.04 -14.53 4.19
N ALA A 489 2.72 -15.63 3.88
CA ALA A 489 2.90 -16.74 4.81
C ALA A 489 3.71 -16.32 6.05
N GLY A 490 4.76 -15.52 5.88
CA GLY A 490 5.52 -14.96 7.00
C GLY A 490 4.71 -13.99 7.85
N ALA A 491 3.97 -13.08 7.20
CA ALA A 491 3.11 -12.12 7.90
C ALA A 491 1.95 -12.81 8.65
N GLU A 492 1.30 -13.83 8.07
CA GLU A 492 0.27 -14.60 8.79
C GLU A 492 0.84 -15.31 10.02
N HIS A 493 2.04 -15.86 9.90
CA HIS A 493 2.72 -16.50 11.03
C HIS A 493 2.99 -15.53 12.19
N ASN A 494 3.39 -14.29 11.87
CA ASN A 494 3.79 -13.31 12.89
C ASN A 494 2.62 -12.48 13.44
N PHE A 495 1.61 -12.18 12.63
CA PHE A 495 0.54 -11.23 12.99
C PHE A 495 -0.84 -11.87 13.09
N HIS A 496 -0.98 -13.17 12.78
CA HIS A 496 -2.22 -13.93 12.90
C HIS A 496 -3.42 -13.25 12.20
N LEU A 497 -3.22 -12.75 10.98
CA LEU A 497 -4.14 -11.85 10.28
C LEU A 497 -5.48 -12.52 9.94
N THR A 498 -5.55 -13.84 9.93
CA THR A 498 -6.81 -14.60 9.84
C THR A 498 -7.65 -14.60 11.12
N GLN A 499 -7.12 -14.12 12.25
CA GLN A 499 -7.76 -14.14 13.57
C GLN A 499 -8.37 -12.77 13.97
N ARG A 500 -8.52 -11.84 13.03
CA ARG A 500 -9.16 -10.53 13.30
C ARG A 500 -10.57 -10.69 13.85
N ALA A 501 -10.96 -9.79 14.75
CA ALA A 501 -12.28 -9.82 15.35
C ALA A 501 -13.38 -9.51 14.31
N VAL A 502 -14.23 -10.51 14.04
CA VAL A 502 -15.32 -10.43 13.06
C VAL A 502 -16.43 -9.51 13.56
N LYS A 503 -16.85 -8.56 12.72
CA LYS A 503 -17.91 -7.59 12.98
C LYS A 503 -19.23 -8.09 12.41
N ARG A 504 -20.26 -8.10 13.24
CA ARG A 504 -21.63 -8.42 12.81
C ARG A 504 -22.30 -7.16 12.27
N ILE A 505 -22.79 -7.22 11.04
CA ILE A 505 -23.52 -6.11 10.41
C ILE A 505 -25.01 -6.26 10.71
N GLY A 506 -25.43 -5.72 11.85
CA GLY A 506 -26.82 -5.70 12.29
C GLY A 506 -27.37 -4.28 12.36
N CYS A 507 -28.65 -4.11 12.01
CA CYS A 507 -29.37 -2.90 12.36
C CYS A 507 -29.78 -3.00 13.84
N HIS A 508 -29.26 -2.12 14.70
CA HIS A 508 -29.78 -1.94 16.06
C HIS A 508 -31.04 -1.06 16.03
N GLU A 509 -32.03 -1.39 15.19
CA GLU A 509 -33.38 -0.83 15.30
C GLU A 509 -34.41 -1.95 15.30
N ARG A 510 -34.73 -2.39 16.53
CA ARG A 510 -36.09 -2.51 17.09
C ARG A 510 -35.99 -3.33 18.37
N ASP A 511 -35.51 -2.69 19.44
CA ASP A 511 -36.05 -3.01 20.75
C ASP A 511 -37.11 -1.95 21.04
N PRO A 512 -38.42 -2.26 20.94
CA PRO A 512 -39.42 -1.35 21.48
C PRO A 512 -39.20 -1.33 23.00
N ARG A 513 -38.77 -0.18 23.52
CA ARG A 513 -38.75 0.08 24.97
C ARG A 513 -40.10 -0.25 25.61
#